data_AF-A0A1H6Z361-F1
#
_entry.id   AF-A0A1H6Z361-F1
#
_cell.length_a   1.000
_cell.length_b   1.000
_cell.length_c   1.000
_cell.angle_alpha   90.00
_cell.angle_beta   90.00
_cell.angle_gamma   90.00
#
_symmetry.space_group_name_H-M   'P 1'
#
loop_
_entity.id
_entity.type
_entity.pdbx_description
1 polymer ?
#
loop_
_entity_poly.entity_id
_entity_poly.type
_entity_poly.pdbx_seq_one_letter_code
_entity_poly.pdbx_strand_id
1 'polypeptide(L)'
;MTLKHLPPTFCWTKTGHESSEDLPVVVLQKEWERRLGGGRFLWGVGQSLGNSAQVAAHRTGSLLALFSPASSKPRAAGRKKEDMLLWNAWIDSTGQVRQLPPYAFIVSRATLPSGQRREQHYALVCSSPTELSMGTRLRVYPEHLRSVSTGKALGAAHGAAVVDCIARAANLNGESGKTSKSYPIALAVELEAPYFVRLTQPGVLKARDFAEINKATRDGDLATFIDMVGRLRSRPPQERVRGFTRDLFDMPPIEAMAAFSNAAHAQPGFAT
;
A
#
# COMPACT_ATOMS: atom_id res chain seq x y z
N MET A 1 19.25 0.20 11.26
CA MET A 1 20.25 0.81 10.35
C MET A 1 20.36 2.31 10.61
N THR A 2 21.56 2.89 10.54
CA THR A 2 21.79 4.35 10.68
C THR A 2 22.12 4.97 9.32
N LEU A 3 21.13 5.59 8.69
CA LEU A 3 21.30 6.24 7.38
C LEU A 3 22.06 7.57 7.56
N LYS A 4 23.23 7.73 6.91
CA LYS A 4 24.04 8.97 6.97
C LYS A 4 23.67 10.00 5.90
N HIS A 5 23.20 9.53 4.75
CA HIS A 5 22.77 10.36 3.62
C HIS A 5 21.58 9.68 2.93
N LEU A 6 20.77 10.45 2.19
CA LEU A 6 19.73 9.87 1.36
C LEU A 6 20.36 9.01 0.26
N PRO A 7 19.84 7.81 -0.03
CA PRO A 7 20.22 7.06 -1.22
C PRO A 7 19.76 7.80 -2.48
N PRO A 8 20.42 7.58 -3.63
CA PRO A 8 20.03 8.22 -4.90
C PRO A 8 18.64 7.79 -5.36
N THR A 9 18.22 6.56 -5.04
CA THR A 9 16.87 6.03 -5.34
C THR A 9 16.31 5.35 -4.10
N PHE A 10 15.04 5.60 -3.79
CA PHE A 10 14.34 4.99 -2.65
C PHE A 10 12.83 4.99 -2.83
N CYS A 11 12.12 4.16 -2.08
CA CYS A 11 10.69 4.28 -1.86
C CYS A 11 10.43 5.28 -0.73
N TRP A 12 9.74 6.37 -1.01
CA TRP A 12 9.35 7.36 -0.01
C TRP A 12 7.88 7.23 0.34
N THR A 13 7.59 7.09 1.64
CA THR A 13 6.22 6.92 2.16
C THR A 13 5.92 7.97 3.22
N LYS A 14 4.78 8.66 3.09
CA LYS A 14 4.23 9.55 4.12
C LYS A 14 3.30 8.75 5.03
N THR A 15 3.60 8.69 6.32
CA THR A 15 2.84 7.95 7.34
C THR A 15 1.84 8.87 8.06
N GLY A 16 0.70 8.34 8.51
CA GLY A 16 -0.28 9.08 9.32
C GLY A 16 -1.62 9.43 8.66
N HIS A 17 -1.88 9.02 7.41
CA HIS A 17 -3.14 9.33 6.73
C HIS A 17 -4.24 8.27 6.89
N GLU A 18 -3.95 7.06 7.39
CA GLU A 18 -4.92 5.94 7.29
C GLU A 18 -5.44 5.38 8.62
N SER A 19 -4.64 5.27 9.69
CA SER A 19 -5.13 4.68 10.96
C SER A 19 -5.33 5.67 12.10
N SER A 20 -5.00 6.96 11.93
CA SER A 20 -4.94 7.97 13.01
C SER A 20 -4.06 7.58 14.22
N GLU A 21 -3.30 6.50 14.10
CA GLU A 21 -2.39 6.01 15.14
C GLU A 21 -1.13 6.84 15.21
N ASP A 22 -0.59 6.93 16.42
CA ASP A 22 0.70 7.56 16.67
C ASP A 22 1.82 6.71 16.07
N LEU A 23 2.79 7.35 15.40
CA LEU A 23 3.82 6.66 14.65
C LEU A 23 4.67 5.69 15.51
N PRO A 24 5.05 6.02 16.76
CA PRO A 24 5.73 5.08 17.65
C PRO A 24 4.94 3.80 17.91
N VAL A 25 3.60 3.89 18.04
CA VAL A 25 2.74 2.72 18.24
C VAL A 25 2.77 1.83 17.00
N VAL A 26 2.67 2.43 15.80
CA VAL A 26 2.77 1.68 14.54
C VAL A 26 4.14 1.03 14.40
N VAL A 27 5.22 1.75 14.72
CA VAL A 27 6.59 1.20 14.64
C VAL A 27 6.78 0.04 15.61
N LEU A 28 6.26 0.13 16.83
CA LEU A 28 6.30 -0.97 17.80
C LEU A 28 5.55 -2.20 17.29
N GLN A 29 4.36 -2.01 16.72
CA GLN A 29 3.61 -3.09 16.08
C GLN A 29 4.42 -3.74 14.94
N LYS A 30 5.08 -2.93 14.10
CA LYS A 30 5.92 -3.43 13.01
C LYS A 30 7.19 -4.12 13.51
N GLU A 31 7.73 -3.71 14.66
CA GLU A 31 8.83 -4.42 15.32
C GLU A 31 8.38 -5.80 15.80
N TRP A 32 7.18 -5.94 16.33
CA TRP A 32 6.63 -7.25 16.70
C TRP A 32 6.38 -8.14 15.49
N GLU A 33 5.80 -7.60 14.42
CA GLU A 33 5.66 -8.31 13.15
C GLU A 33 7.02 -8.76 12.61
N ARG A 34 8.04 -7.90 12.67
CA ARG A 34 9.41 -8.21 12.25
C ARG A 34 10.01 -9.34 13.07
N ARG A 35 9.88 -9.31 14.41
CA ARG A 35 10.38 -10.37 15.30
C ARG A 35 9.72 -11.71 15.00
N LEU A 36 8.40 -11.73 14.82
CA LEU A 36 7.63 -12.94 14.51
C LEU A 36 7.87 -13.45 13.08
N GLY A 37 8.16 -12.54 12.15
CA GLY A 37 8.43 -12.83 10.75
C GLY A 37 9.90 -13.04 10.38
N GLY A 38 10.78 -13.26 11.36
CA GLY A 38 12.20 -13.55 11.12
C GLY A 38 12.95 -12.41 10.42
N GLY A 39 12.59 -11.16 10.71
CA GLY A 39 13.16 -9.97 10.06
C GLY A 39 12.23 -9.30 9.05
N ARG A 40 11.17 -9.98 8.60
CA ARG A 40 10.23 -9.46 7.60
C ARG A 40 8.93 -8.97 8.22
N PHE A 41 8.38 -7.88 7.67
CA PHE A 41 7.09 -7.33 8.06
C PHE A 41 6.44 -6.57 6.89
N LEU A 42 5.16 -6.23 7.03
CA LEU A 42 4.40 -5.61 5.94
C LEU A 42 3.89 -4.23 6.33
N TRP A 43 4.08 -3.26 5.45
CA TRP A 43 3.62 -1.89 5.67
C TRP A 43 2.52 -1.50 4.68
N GLY A 44 1.29 -1.26 5.17
CA GLY A 44 0.15 -0.87 4.35
C GLY A 44 0.35 0.50 3.67
N VAL A 45 0.06 0.57 2.37
CA VAL A 45 0.12 1.80 1.56
C VAL A 45 -1.10 1.93 0.65
N GLY A 46 -1.61 3.15 0.52
CA GLY A 46 -2.86 3.43 -0.18
C GLY A 46 -2.77 3.43 -1.71
N GLN A 47 -1.58 3.31 -2.31
CA GLN A 47 -1.38 3.48 -3.75
C GLN A 47 -0.44 2.44 -4.37
N SER A 48 -0.65 2.18 -5.66
CA SER A 48 0.19 1.28 -6.44
C SER A 48 1.57 1.87 -6.69
N LEU A 49 2.62 1.05 -6.52
CA LEU A 49 3.96 1.37 -7.02
C LEU A 49 4.19 0.86 -8.45
N GLY A 50 3.24 0.09 -9.02
CA GLY A 50 3.44 -0.61 -10.29
C GLY A 50 4.76 -1.39 -10.28
N ASN A 51 5.50 -1.31 -11.39
CA ASN A 51 6.80 -1.98 -11.52
C ASN A 51 7.97 -1.13 -10.97
N SER A 52 7.71 0.08 -10.45
CA SER A 52 8.79 1.02 -10.11
C SER A 52 9.71 0.51 -8.99
N ALA A 53 9.17 -0.23 -8.01
CA ALA A 53 9.95 -0.81 -6.93
C ALA A 53 10.91 -1.89 -7.45
N GLN A 54 10.40 -2.80 -8.28
CA GLN A 54 11.21 -3.86 -8.89
C GLN A 54 12.28 -3.28 -9.81
N VAL A 55 11.92 -2.33 -10.69
CA VAL A 55 12.88 -1.66 -11.59
C VAL A 55 13.98 -0.95 -10.81
N ALA A 56 13.61 -0.20 -9.76
CA ALA A 56 14.59 0.50 -8.93
C ALA A 56 15.50 -0.49 -8.19
N ALA A 57 14.94 -1.53 -7.56
CA ALA A 57 15.72 -2.54 -6.85
C ALA A 57 16.71 -3.28 -7.77
N HIS A 58 16.30 -3.63 -9.00
CA HIS A 58 17.22 -4.23 -9.97
C HIS A 58 18.34 -3.28 -10.40
N ARG A 59 18.04 -1.98 -10.52
CA ARG A 59 19.04 -0.96 -10.90
C ARG A 59 20.04 -0.69 -9.78
N THR A 60 19.61 -0.71 -8.52
CA THR A 60 20.44 -0.33 -7.36
C THR A 60 20.96 -1.51 -6.54
N GLY A 61 20.55 -2.74 -6.85
CA GLY A 61 20.88 -3.96 -6.09
C GLY A 61 20.05 -4.15 -4.82
N SER A 62 19.67 -3.05 -4.16
CA SER A 62 18.73 -3.03 -3.03
C SER A 62 17.89 -1.76 -3.06
N LEU A 63 16.70 -1.77 -2.45
CA LEU A 63 15.82 -0.61 -2.38
C LEU A 63 15.44 -0.33 -0.93
N LEU A 64 15.64 0.92 -0.49
CA LEU A 64 15.22 1.36 0.84
C LEU A 64 13.81 1.96 0.79
N ALA A 65 13.02 1.68 1.82
CA ALA A 65 11.80 2.41 2.15
C ALA A 65 12.06 3.42 3.29
N LEU A 66 11.81 4.70 3.00
CA LEU A 66 11.96 5.80 3.95
C LEU A 66 10.57 6.32 4.33
N PHE A 67 10.28 6.32 5.62
CA PHE A 67 8.99 6.72 6.17
C PHE A 67 9.09 8.10 6.84
N SER A 68 8.24 9.02 6.40
CA SER A 68 8.13 10.36 6.94
C SER A 68 6.75 10.59 7.55
N PRO A 69 6.65 11.11 8.79
CA PRO A 69 5.37 11.54 9.33
C PRO A 69 4.73 12.61 8.42
N ALA A 70 3.44 12.46 8.13
CA ALA A 70 2.68 13.49 7.42
C ALA A 70 2.60 14.75 8.29
N SER A 71 2.85 15.91 7.69
CA SER A 71 2.83 17.22 8.36
C SER A 71 1.42 17.69 8.78
N SER A 72 0.36 16.94 8.48
CA SER A 72 -1.01 17.35 8.80
C SER A 72 -1.35 17.04 10.25
N LYS A 73 -1.92 18.03 10.98
CA LYS A 73 -2.57 17.79 12.28
C LYS A 73 -3.60 16.65 12.13
N PRO A 74 -3.72 15.74 13.12
CA PRO A 74 -4.83 14.79 13.16
C PRO A 74 -6.13 15.57 12.97
N ARG A 75 -6.90 15.24 11.93
CA ARG A 75 -8.17 15.93 11.68
C ARG A 75 -9.06 15.68 12.91
N ALA A 76 -9.54 16.75 13.52
CA ALA A 76 -10.27 16.73 14.79
C ALA A 76 -11.36 15.65 14.80
N ALA A 77 -11.53 15.03 15.98
CA ALA A 77 -12.36 13.88 16.33
C ALA A 77 -13.89 14.10 16.18
N GLY A 78 -14.33 14.66 15.06
CA GLY A 78 -15.75 14.84 14.71
C GLY A 78 -16.20 13.99 13.52
N ARG A 79 -15.34 13.12 12.98
CA ARG A 79 -15.74 12.19 11.90
C ARG A 79 -16.40 10.96 12.49
N LYS A 80 -17.63 10.71 12.02
CA LYS A 80 -18.39 9.45 12.13
C LYS A 80 -17.40 8.28 12.08
N LYS A 81 -17.44 7.39 13.09
CA LYS A 81 -16.59 6.20 13.24
C LYS A 81 -16.32 5.60 11.85
N GLU A 82 -15.14 5.86 11.29
CA GLU A 82 -14.81 5.39 9.93
C GLU A 82 -14.58 3.88 10.04
N ASP A 83 -15.31 3.09 9.26
CA ASP A 83 -15.13 1.64 9.25
C ASP A 83 -13.71 1.30 8.81
N MET A 84 -13.10 0.34 9.50
CA MET A 84 -11.75 -0.13 9.21
C MET A 84 -11.82 -1.49 8.51
N LEU A 85 -10.91 -1.72 7.58
CA LEU A 85 -10.70 -2.99 6.92
C LEU A 85 -9.42 -3.63 7.44
N LEU A 86 -9.48 -4.91 7.78
CA LEU A 86 -8.32 -5.77 7.98
C LEU A 86 -8.06 -6.54 6.69
N TRP A 87 -6.85 -6.45 6.15
CA TRP A 87 -6.46 -7.19 4.95
C TRP A 87 -5.94 -8.58 5.33
N ASN A 88 -6.49 -9.61 4.68
CA ASN A 88 -6.25 -11.01 5.03
C ASN A 88 -5.34 -11.74 4.04
N ALA A 89 -5.29 -11.31 2.79
CA ALA A 89 -4.51 -11.95 1.75
C ALA A 89 -3.81 -10.94 0.84
N TRP A 90 -2.92 -11.45 -0.01
CA TRP A 90 -2.27 -10.70 -1.07
C TRP A 90 -2.30 -11.50 -2.38
N ILE A 91 -2.07 -10.82 -3.48
CA ILE A 91 -2.03 -11.42 -4.82
C ILE A 91 -0.59 -11.50 -5.27
N ASP A 92 -0.13 -12.71 -5.57
CA ASP A 92 1.24 -12.96 -6.01
C ASP A 92 1.48 -12.62 -7.48
N SER A 93 2.73 -12.79 -7.93
CA SER A 93 3.14 -12.53 -9.32
C SER A 93 2.43 -13.43 -10.34
N THR A 94 1.88 -14.56 -9.92
CA THR A 94 1.09 -15.48 -10.76
C THR A 94 -0.41 -15.16 -10.74
N GLY A 95 -0.82 -14.15 -9.97
CA GLY A 95 -2.23 -13.80 -9.77
C GLY A 95 -2.92 -14.66 -8.71
N GLN A 96 -2.20 -15.57 -8.03
CA GLN A 96 -2.78 -16.40 -6.99
C GLN A 96 -2.96 -15.63 -5.69
N VAL A 97 -4.07 -15.88 -5.02
CA VAL A 97 -4.36 -15.33 -3.70
C VAL A 97 -3.61 -16.14 -2.64
N ARG A 98 -2.71 -15.48 -1.92
CA ARG A 98 -1.96 -16.06 -0.79
C ARG A 98 -2.39 -15.40 0.50
N GLN A 99 -2.60 -16.22 1.53
CA GLN A 99 -2.91 -15.70 2.86
C GLN A 99 -1.71 -14.92 3.43
N LEU A 100 -2.00 -13.84 4.13
CA LEU A 100 -0.98 -13.11 4.87
C LEU A 100 -0.57 -13.89 6.12
N PRO A 101 0.66 -13.72 6.61
CA PRO A 101 1.11 -14.39 7.83
C PRO A 101 0.20 -14.09 9.03
N PRO A 102 0.05 -15.03 9.97
CA PRO A 102 -0.88 -14.91 11.11
C PRO A 102 -0.54 -13.77 12.06
N TYR A 103 0.67 -13.22 12.00
CA TYR A 103 1.12 -12.10 12.83
C TYR A 103 1.00 -10.74 12.13
N ALA A 104 0.80 -10.68 10.81
CA ALA A 104 0.77 -9.41 10.09
C ALA A 104 -0.49 -8.62 10.46
N PHE A 105 -0.41 -7.33 10.77
CA PHE A 105 -1.61 -6.52 11.01
C PHE A 105 -1.60 -5.31 10.09
N ILE A 106 -2.42 -5.41 9.03
CA ILE A 106 -2.51 -4.40 7.97
C ILE A 106 -3.95 -3.92 7.90
N VAL A 107 -4.14 -2.67 8.29
CA VAL A 107 -5.45 -2.03 8.33
C VAL A 107 -5.49 -0.82 7.43
N SER A 108 -6.68 -0.52 6.92
CA SER A 108 -6.95 0.71 6.16
C SER A 108 -8.38 1.17 6.38
N ARG A 109 -8.66 2.44 6.12
CA ARG A 109 -10.03 2.94 6.09
C ARG A 109 -10.85 2.27 4.98
N ALA A 110 -12.09 1.93 5.29
CA ALA A 110 -13.02 1.34 4.34
C ALA A 110 -13.47 2.31 3.24
N THR A 111 -13.30 3.62 3.44
CA THR A 111 -13.62 4.64 2.45
C THR A 111 -12.39 5.47 2.08
N LEU A 112 -12.30 5.82 0.80
CA LEU A 112 -11.32 6.74 0.27
C LEU A 112 -11.70 8.20 0.63
N PRO A 113 -10.78 9.17 0.53
CA PRO A 113 -11.11 10.58 0.71
C PRO A 113 -12.23 11.09 -0.21
N SER A 114 -12.46 10.43 -1.36
CA SER A 114 -13.57 10.69 -2.27
C SER A 114 -14.94 10.20 -1.77
N GLY A 115 -14.98 9.46 -0.67
CA GLY A 115 -16.19 8.81 -0.13
C GLY A 115 -16.48 7.43 -0.73
N GLN A 116 -15.80 7.04 -1.80
CA GLN A 116 -15.95 5.71 -2.40
C GLN A 116 -15.39 4.61 -1.48
N ARG A 117 -15.96 3.41 -1.59
CA ARG A 117 -15.44 2.23 -0.90
C ARG A 117 -14.02 1.93 -1.38
N ARG A 118 -13.13 1.61 -0.45
CA ARG A 118 -11.78 1.15 -0.75
C ARG A 118 -11.83 -0.30 -1.23
N GLU A 119 -11.61 -0.48 -2.51
CA GLU A 119 -11.50 -1.80 -3.13
C GLU A 119 -10.06 -2.30 -3.19
N GLN A 120 -9.10 -1.37 -3.22
CA GLN A 120 -7.69 -1.68 -3.38
C GLN A 120 -6.86 -1.10 -2.24
N HIS A 121 -5.93 -1.91 -1.78
CA HIS A 121 -4.87 -1.51 -0.88
C HIS A 121 -3.64 -2.35 -1.18
N TYR A 122 -2.51 -1.91 -0.69
CA TYR A 122 -1.24 -2.51 -1.02
C TYR A 122 -0.34 -2.55 0.21
N ALA A 123 0.73 -3.34 0.15
CA ALA A 123 1.73 -3.35 1.19
C ALA A 123 3.14 -3.34 0.61
N LEU A 124 4.03 -2.62 1.28
CA LEU A 124 5.46 -2.77 1.11
C LEU A 124 5.91 -4.04 1.85
N VAL A 125 6.81 -4.79 1.22
CA VAL A 125 7.46 -5.96 1.82
C VAL A 125 8.78 -5.49 2.41
N CYS A 126 8.76 -5.23 3.71
CA CYS A 126 9.88 -4.64 4.43
C CYS A 126 10.70 -5.73 5.14
N SER A 127 12.00 -5.50 5.23
CA SER A 127 12.94 -6.38 5.93
C SER A 127 13.92 -5.55 6.76
N SER A 128 14.22 -6.03 7.96
CA SER A 128 15.27 -5.48 8.80
C SER A 128 15.89 -6.58 9.67
N PRO A 129 17.21 -6.79 9.59
CA PRO A 129 17.89 -7.78 10.44
C PRO A 129 17.95 -7.33 11.90
N THR A 130 17.88 -6.03 12.15
CA THR A 130 17.92 -5.42 13.49
C THR A 130 16.57 -4.88 13.90
N GLU A 131 16.43 -4.56 15.19
CA GLU A 131 15.27 -3.84 15.72
C GLU A 131 14.99 -2.53 14.96
N LEU A 132 13.70 -2.23 14.78
CA LEU A 132 13.25 -0.99 14.17
C LEU A 132 13.49 0.19 15.12
N SER A 133 14.46 1.03 14.77
CA SER A 133 14.76 2.25 15.51
C SER A 133 14.14 3.47 14.84
N MET A 134 13.44 4.30 15.61
CA MET A 134 13.05 5.64 15.18
C MET A 134 14.17 6.65 15.41
N GLY A 135 14.20 7.72 14.62
CA GLY A 135 15.05 8.88 14.88
C GLY A 135 16.26 8.95 13.97
N THR A 136 16.03 9.46 12.76
CA THR A 136 17.11 9.90 11.87
C THR A 136 17.22 11.42 11.91
N ARG A 137 18.41 11.96 11.62
CA ARG A 137 18.58 13.42 11.41
C ARG A 137 18.24 13.84 9.99
N LEU A 138 17.90 12.90 9.12
CA LEU A 138 17.71 13.15 7.70
C LEU A 138 16.31 13.67 7.42
N ARG A 139 16.24 14.49 6.37
CA ARG A 139 15.01 15.09 5.88
C ARG A 139 14.89 14.86 4.39
N VAL A 140 13.67 14.62 3.94
CA VAL A 140 13.30 14.53 2.54
C VAL A 140 12.71 15.86 2.09
N TYR A 141 13.15 16.31 0.91
CA TYR A 141 12.78 17.56 0.26
C TYR A 141 12.09 17.20 -1.06
N PRO A 142 10.75 17.19 -1.15
CA PRO A 142 10.02 16.67 -2.31
C PRO A 142 10.32 17.38 -3.62
N GLU A 143 10.71 18.65 -3.57
CA GLU A 143 11.16 19.44 -4.72
C GLU A 143 12.40 18.83 -5.40
N HIS A 144 13.21 18.09 -4.64
CA HIS A 144 14.40 17.37 -5.11
C HIS A 144 14.12 15.91 -5.45
N LEU A 145 12.84 15.51 -5.48
CA LEU A 145 12.45 14.16 -5.83
C LEU A 145 11.75 14.12 -7.20
N ARG A 146 12.05 13.09 -7.98
CA ARG A 146 11.31 12.74 -9.19
C ARG A 146 10.84 11.31 -9.11
N SER A 147 9.60 11.05 -9.51
CA SER A 147 9.06 9.69 -9.58
C SER A 147 9.87 8.88 -10.61
N VAL A 148 10.31 7.68 -10.22
CA VAL A 148 11.06 6.79 -11.13
C VAL A 148 10.21 6.37 -12.33
N SER A 149 8.91 6.18 -12.15
CA SER A 149 8.01 5.74 -13.22
C SER A 149 7.66 6.83 -14.22
N THR A 150 7.65 8.10 -13.81
CA THR A 150 7.15 9.21 -14.65
C THR A 150 8.17 10.30 -14.94
N GLY A 151 9.28 10.35 -14.20
CA GLY A 151 10.24 11.45 -14.23
C GLY A 151 9.71 12.78 -13.69
N LYS A 152 8.44 12.84 -13.23
CA LYS A 152 7.77 14.08 -12.79
C LYS A 152 7.96 14.33 -11.30
N ALA A 153 7.77 15.59 -10.90
CA ALA A 153 7.72 15.98 -9.50
C ALA A 153 6.53 15.30 -8.78
N LEU A 154 6.69 15.07 -7.47
CA LEU A 154 5.64 14.43 -6.67
C LEU A 154 4.53 15.43 -6.36
N GLY A 155 3.30 15.07 -6.73
CA GLY A 155 2.12 15.80 -6.26
C GLY A 155 1.96 15.73 -4.73
N ALA A 156 1.37 16.75 -4.13
CA ALA A 156 1.19 16.87 -2.68
C ALA A 156 0.47 15.65 -2.04
N ALA A 157 -0.46 15.04 -2.79
CA ALA A 157 -1.30 13.93 -2.37
C ALA A 157 -0.64 12.54 -2.40
N HIS A 158 0.61 12.40 -2.89
CA HIS A 158 1.26 11.09 -2.92
C HIS A 158 1.56 10.58 -1.51
N GLY A 159 1.09 9.35 -1.23
CA GLY A 159 1.31 8.63 0.03
C GLY A 159 2.54 7.72 0.04
N ALA A 160 2.90 7.10 -1.09
CA ALA A 160 4.05 6.18 -1.23
C ALA A 160 4.57 6.11 -2.69
N ALA A 161 5.80 6.51 -2.99
CA ALA A 161 6.33 6.49 -4.36
C ALA A 161 7.81 6.12 -4.41
N VAL A 162 8.23 5.44 -5.48
CA VAL A 162 9.66 5.22 -5.75
C VAL A 162 10.20 6.43 -6.50
N VAL A 163 11.30 6.98 -5.98
CA VAL A 163 11.81 8.30 -6.34
C VAL A 163 13.31 8.28 -6.56
N ASP A 164 13.75 9.12 -7.49
CA ASP A 164 15.15 9.54 -7.66
C ASP A 164 15.37 10.89 -6.98
N CYS A 165 16.47 10.98 -6.23
CA CYS A 165 16.95 12.22 -5.62
C CYS A 165 17.83 12.97 -6.63
N ILE A 166 17.35 14.12 -7.11
CA ILE A 166 18.04 14.90 -8.15
C ILE A 166 18.97 15.98 -7.58
N ALA A 167 18.93 16.24 -6.27
CA ALA A 167 19.84 17.20 -5.63
C ALA A 167 21.17 16.55 -5.27
N ARG A 168 22.28 17.18 -5.66
CA ARG A 168 23.62 16.85 -5.14
C ARG A 168 23.72 17.39 -3.70
N ALA A 169 24.37 16.63 -2.81
CA ALA A 169 24.44 16.87 -1.36
C ALA A 169 24.83 18.30 -0.93
N ALA A 170 25.54 19.07 -1.78
CA ALA A 170 25.91 20.46 -1.53
C ALA A 170 24.73 21.45 -1.52
N ASN A 171 23.62 21.13 -2.21
CA ASN A 171 22.49 22.06 -2.40
C ASN A 171 21.39 21.90 -1.34
N LEU A 172 21.53 20.97 -0.39
CA LEU A 172 20.55 20.75 0.69
C LEU A 172 20.77 21.68 1.90
N ASN A 173 21.93 22.32 1.97
CA ASN A 173 22.32 23.24 3.05
C ASN A 173 22.36 24.72 2.61
N GLY A 174 22.01 25.01 1.35
CA GLY A 174 22.17 26.33 0.73
C GLY A 174 20.88 27.15 0.70
N GLU A 175 20.94 28.33 1.32
CA GLU A 175 19.93 29.38 1.33
C GLU A 175 19.24 29.57 -0.03
N SER A 176 17.99 29.13 -0.11
CA SER A 176 17.04 29.59 -1.12
C SER A 176 15.88 30.20 -0.36
N GLY A 177 15.65 31.51 -0.54
CA GLY A 177 14.69 32.35 0.19
C GLY A 177 13.19 31.98 0.08
N LYS A 178 12.88 30.71 -0.16
CA LYS A 178 11.54 30.13 -0.12
C LYS A 178 11.65 28.88 0.73
N THR A 179 11.07 28.89 1.93
CA THR A 179 11.09 27.77 2.88
C THR A 179 10.51 26.51 2.24
N SER A 180 11.38 25.68 1.69
CA SER A 180 10.96 24.48 0.98
C SER A 180 10.49 23.42 1.97
N LYS A 181 9.39 22.72 1.63
CA LYS A 181 8.68 21.86 2.57
C LYS A 181 9.48 20.58 2.81
N SER A 182 10.14 20.48 3.96
CA SER A 182 10.92 19.30 4.33
C SER A 182 10.16 18.37 5.27
N TYR A 183 10.41 17.07 5.14
CA TYR A 183 9.81 16.01 5.97
C TYR A 183 10.92 15.23 6.69
N PRO A 184 10.88 15.09 8.03
CA PRO A 184 11.84 14.24 8.71
C PRO A 184 11.65 12.77 8.31
N ILE A 185 12.74 12.00 8.26
CA ILE A 185 12.66 10.54 8.14
C ILE A 185 12.59 9.97 9.56
N ALA A 186 11.49 9.30 9.85
CA ALA A 186 11.27 8.64 11.13
C ALA A 186 11.81 7.20 11.14
N LEU A 187 11.67 6.47 10.04
CA LEU A 187 12.08 5.07 9.91
C LEU A 187 12.67 4.83 8.51
N ALA A 188 13.71 4.00 8.44
CA ALA A 188 14.33 3.55 7.21
C ALA A 188 14.54 2.03 7.28
N VAL A 189 14.07 1.30 6.27
CA VAL A 189 14.18 -0.17 6.19
C VAL A 189 14.43 -0.61 4.76
N GLU A 190 14.90 -1.84 4.59
CA GLU A 190 15.06 -2.44 3.27
C GLU A 190 13.73 -2.98 2.75
N LEU A 191 13.55 -2.93 1.44
CA LEU A 191 12.50 -3.65 0.75
C LEU A 191 13.05 -4.95 0.20
N GLU A 192 12.33 -6.03 0.44
CA GLU A 192 12.69 -7.36 -0.02
C GLU A 192 11.67 -7.85 -1.05
N ALA A 193 12.11 -8.62 -2.04
CA ALA A 193 11.23 -9.16 -3.08
C ALA A 193 10.00 -9.86 -2.46
N PRO A 194 8.78 -9.61 -2.97
CA PRO A 194 8.44 -8.89 -4.21
C PRO A 194 8.41 -7.35 -4.10
N TYR A 195 8.94 -6.76 -3.02
CA TYR A 195 9.03 -5.33 -2.67
C TYR A 195 7.68 -4.68 -2.35
N PHE A 196 6.65 -5.07 -3.08
CA PHE A 196 5.33 -4.49 -3.05
C PHE A 196 4.29 -5.53 -3.48
N VAL A 197 3.15 -5.58 -2.80
CA VAL A 197 2.07 -6.53 -3.08
C VAL A 197 0.71 -5.85 -3.09
N ARG A 198 -0.22 -6.36 -3.92
CA ARG A 198 -1.63 -5.99 -3.86
C ARG A 198 -2.34 -6.82 -2.81
N LEU A 199 -3.01 -6.15 -1.88
CA LEU A 199 -3.79 -6.79 -0.82
C LEU A 199 -5.20 -7.12 -1.33
N THR A 200 -5.78 -8.17 -0.77
CA THR A 200 -7.12 -8.67 -1.11
C THR A 200 -7.79 -9.30 0.10
N GLN A 201 -9.05 -9.73 -0.08
CA GLN A 201 -9.92 -10.29 0.96
C GLN A 201 -10.03 -9.36 2.20
N PRO A 202 -10.44 -8.09 2.02
CA PRO A 202 -10.65 -7.20 3.15
C PRO A 202 -11.82 -7.69 4.01
N GLY A 203 -11.59 -7.83 5.31
CA GLY A 203 -12.63 -8.08 6.31
C GLY A 203 -12.94 -6.81 7.10
N VAL A 204 -14.20 -6.61 7.48
CA VAL A 204 -14.57 -5.47 8.34
C VAL A 204 -13.98 -5.69 9.73
N LEU A 205 -13.16 -4.74 10.18
CA LEU A 205 -12.58 -4.73 11.50
C LEU A 205 -13.48 -3.92 12.44
N LYS A 206 -14.02 -4.59 13.45
CA LYS A 206 -14.84 -3.93 14.47
C LYS A 206 -13.99 -2.90 15.21
N ALA A 207 -14.56 -1.73 15.45
CA ALA A 207 -13.86 -0.66 16.16
C ALA A 207 -13.43 -1.05 17.60
N ARG A 208 -14.15 -1.98 18.24
CA ARG A 208 -13.77 -2.56 19.53
C ARG A 208 -12.47 -3.36 19.41
N ASP A 209 -12.44 -4.34 18.50
CA ASP A 209 -11.27 -5.19 18.25
C ASP A 209 -10.04 -4.31 17.89
N PHE A 210 -10.23 -3.28 17.06
CA PHE A 210 -9.18 -2.33 16.71
C PHE A 210 -8.66 -1.51 17.90
N ALA A 211 -9.57 -1.03 18.76
CA ALA A 211 -9.20 -0.27 19.95
C ALA A 211 -8.46 -1.12 20.99
N GLU A 212 -8.87 -2.38 21.17
CA GLU A 212 -8.22 -3.35 22.06
C GLU A 212 -6.80 -3.69 21.58
N ILE A 213 -6.58 -3.92 20.27
CA ILE A 213 -5.24 -4.12 19.70
C ILE A 213 -4.35 -2.88 19.90
N ASN A 214 -4.90 -1.69 19.66
CA ASN A 214 -4.16 -0.44 19.86
C ASN A 214 -3.84 -0.17 21.33
N LYS A 215 -4.70 -0.62 22.24
CA LYS A 215 -4.41 -0.58 23.67
C LYS A 215 -3.27 -1.54 24.01
N ALA A 216 -3.37 -2.83 23.62
CA ALA A 216 -2.32 -3.82 23.87
C ALA A 216 -0.96 -3.38 23.31
N THR A 217 -0.95 -2.77 22.12
CA THR A 217 0.27 -2.23 21.51
C THR A 217 0.88 -1.10 22.33
N ARG A 218 0.05 -0.14 22.79
CA ARG A 218 0.52 0.96 23.65
C ARG A 218 1.00 0.50 25.02
N ASP A 219 0.37 -0.53 25.57
CA ASP A 219 0.73 -1.12 26.86
C ASP A 219 1.96 -2.05 26.75
N GLY A 220 2.46 -2.30 25.53
CA GLY A 220 3.62 -3.17 25.28
C GLY A 220 3.31 -4.66 25.43
N ASP A 221 2.03 -5.05 25.43
CA ASP A 221 1.58 -6.42 25.63
C ASP A 221 1.58 -7.23 24.32
N LEU A 222 2.75 -7.81 24.02
CA LEU A 222 2.95 -8.66 22.84
C LEU A 222 2.06 -9.92 22.87
N ALA A 223 1.82 -10.52 24.04
CA ALA A 223 1.08 -11.77 24.14
C ALA A 223 -0.39 -11.55 23.76
N THR A 224 -1.01 -10.49 24.29
CA THR A 224 -2.37 -10.09 23.93
C THR A 224 -2.44 -9.70 22.45
N PHE A 225 -1.45 -8.97 21.92
CA PHE A 225 -1.40 -8.65 20.50
C PHE A 225 -1.43 -9.90 19.61
N ILE A 226 -0.58 -10.90 19.90
CA ILE A 226 -0.50 -12.15 19.12
C ILE A 226 -1.84 -12.90 19.16
N ASP A 227 -2.41 -13.08 20.35
CA ASP A 227 -3.69 -13.79 20.52
C ASP A 227 -4.82 -13.09 19.75
N MET A 228 -4.92 -11.76 19.88
CA MET A 228 -5.95 -10.98 19.19
C MET A 228 -5.81 -11.01 17.66
N VAL A 229 -4.61 -10.76 17.13
CA VAL A 229 -4.37 -10.77 15.68
C VAL A 229 -4.58 -12.17 15.12
N GLY A 230 -4.11 -13.20 15.83
CA GLY A 230 -4.35 -14.61 15.46
C GLY A 230 -5.84 -14.93 15.36
N ARG A 231 -6.64 -14.56 16.38
CA ARG A 231 -8.09 -14.75 16.37
C ARG A 231 -8.80 -13.99 15.25
N LEU A 232 -8.37 -12.77 14.95
CA LEU A 232 -8.97 -11.99 13.86
C LEU A 232 -8.69 -12.63 12.50
N ARG A 233 -7.50 -13.20 12.31
CA ARG A 233 -7.09 -13.85 11.06
C ARG A 233 -7.63 -15.26 10.87
N SER A 234 -7.92 -15.95 11.96
CA SER A 234 -8.57 -17.27 11.92
C SER A 234 -10.07 -17.20 11.67
N ARG A 235 -10.69 -16.01 11.73
CA ARG A 235 -12.10 -15.85 11.35
C ARG A 235 -12.25 -16.19 9.87
N PRO A 236 -13.18 -17.07 9.49
CA PRO A 236 -13.50 -17.26 8.08
C PRO A 236 -13.87 -15.90 7.49
N PRO A 237 -13.39 -15.55 6.29
CA PRO A 237 -13.77 -14.30 5.66
C PRO A 237 -15.30 -14.24 5.64
N GLN A 238 -15.88 -13.34 6.43
CA GLN A 238 -17.33 -13.18 6.50
C GLN A 238 -17.82 -13.00 5.07
N GLU A 239 -18.72 -13.90 4.68
CA GLU A 239 -19.45 -14.00 3.43
C GLU A 239 -19.06 -13.01 2.33
N ARG A 240 -18.55 -13.59 1.23
CA ARG A 240 -18.61 -13.04 -0.12
C ARG A 240 -19.68 -11.96 -0.20
N VAL A 241 -19.25 -10.71 -0.40
CA VAL A 241 -20.13 -9.72 -1.02
C VAL A 241 -20.61 -10.39 -2.31
N ARG A 242 -21.85 -10.90 -2.29
CA ARG A 242 -22.54 -11.36 -3.48
C ARG A 242 -22.47 -10.21 -4.49
N GLY A 243 -22.00 -10.53 -5.69
CA GLY A 243 -22.17 -9.67 -6.87
C GLY A 243 -20.88 -9.16 -7.49
N PHE A 244 -20.14 -10.03 -8.18
CA PHE A 244 -19.93 -9.91 -9.63
C PHE A 244 -19.13 -11.13 -10.14
N THR A 245 -19.68 -12.34 -9.93
CA THR A 245 -19.51 -13.33 -11.00
C THR A 245 -20.49 -12.87 -12.07
N ARG A 246 -20.00 -12.21 -13.12
CA ARG A 246 -20.66 -12.41 -14.41
C ARG A 246 -20.50 -13.91 -14.65
N ASP A 247 -21.58 -14.65 -14.50
CA ASP A 247 -21.60 -16.03 -14.90
C ASP A 247 -21.09 -16.05 -16.34
N LEU A 248 -20.09 -16.88 -16.64
CA LEU A 248 -19.50 -16.94 -17.99
C LEU A 248 -20.56 -17.36 -19.03
N PHE A 249 -21.73 -17.80 -18.56
CA PHE A 249 -22.89 -18.25 -19.31
C PHE A 249 -24.05 -17.24 -19.36
N ASP A 250 -23.98 -16.12 -18.64
CA ASP A 250 -24.97 -15.03 -18.75
C ASP A 250 -24.57 -14.03 -19.84
N MET A 251 -24.35 -14.53 -21.06
CA MET A 251 -24.38 -13.68 -22.24
C MET A 251 -25.84 -13.43 -22.62
N PRO A 252 -26.27 -12.17 -22.87
CA PRO A 252 -27.56 -11.96 -23.51
C PRO A 252 -27.56 -12.72 -24.85
N PRO A 253 -28.70 -13.31 -25.25
CA PRO A 253 -28.78 -14.00 -26.53
C PRO A 253 -28.30 -13.05 -27.62
N ILE A 254 -27.26 -13.49 -28.32
CA ILE A 254 -26.92 -12.93 -29.63
C ILE A 254 -28.24 -12.97 -30.41
N GLU A 255 -28.74 -11.81 -30.83
CA GLU A 255 -29.70 -11.71 -31.92
C GLU A 255 -29.01 -12.22 -33.19
N ALA A 256 -28.86 -13.54 -33.25
CA ALA A 256 -28.60 -14.29 -34.45
C ALA A 256 -29.94 -14.42 -35.17
N MET A 257 -30.50 -13.30 -35.63
CA MET A 257 -31.65 -13.29 -36.52
C MET A 257 -31.90 -11.90 -37.16
N ALA A 258 -30.94 -11.43 -37.96
CA ALA A 258 -31.20 -10.50 -39.08
C ALA A 258 -30.02 -10.43 -40.05
N ALA A 259 -29.59 -11.57 -40.60
CA ALA A 259 -28.71 -11.57 -41.78
C ALA A 259 -28.87 -12.83 -42.65
N PHE A 260 -30.08 -13.37 -42.73
CA PHE A 260 -30.44 -14.37 -43.75
C PHE A 260 -31.89 -14.16 -44.19
N SER A 261 -32.14 -13.04 -44.87
CA SER A 261 -33.28 -12.85 -45.77
C SER A 261 -33.09 -11.59 -46.60
N ASN A 262 -32.17 -11.68 -47.56
CA ASN A 262 -32.35 -11.06 -48.87
C ASN A 262 -32.33 -12.21 -49.87
N ALA A 263 -33.51 -12.67 -50.28
CA ALA A 263 -33.68 -13.63 -51.36
C ALA A 263 -34.55 -13.00 -52.45
N ALA A 264 -33.91 -12.58 -53.54
CA ALA A 264 -34.44 -12.40 -54.90
C ALA A 264 -33.24 -11.85 -55.72
N HIS A 265 -32.71 -12.42 -56.80
CA HIS A 265 -33.20 -13.39 -57.77
C HIS A 265 -31.99 -14.04 -58.48
N ALA A 266 -32.12 -15.32 -58.86
CA ALA A 266 -31.33 -16.00 -59.89
C ALA A 266 -31.61 -15.36 -61.29
N GLN A 267 -30.78 -15.36 -62.34
CA GLN A 267 -29.74 -16.27 -62.86
C GLN A 267 -28.76 -15.53 -63.80
N PRO A 268 -27.59 -16.11 -64.14
CA PRO A 268 -26.93 -15.88 -65.43
C PRO A 268 -27.10 -17.10 -66.36
N GLY A 269 -27.58 -16.88 -67.58
CA GLY A 269 -27.59 -17.86 -68.67
C GLY A 269 -26.83 -17.31 -69.89
N PHE A 270 -25.99 -18.16 -70.49
CA PHE A 270 -25.10 -17.89 -71.63
C PHE A 270 -25.79 -17.91 -73.01
N ALA A 271 -25.08 -17.36 -74.01
CA ALA A 271 -25.22 -17.44 -75.48
C ALA A 271 -26.36 -16.58 -76.10
N THR A 272 -26.18 -15.80 -77.17
CA THR A 272 -25.23 -15.78 -78.33
C THR A 272 -25.00 -14.34 -78.75
#